data_AF-A0AAU4N892-F1
#
_entry.id   AF-A0AAU4N892-F1
#
_cell.length_a   1.000
_cell.length_b   1.000
_cell.length_c   1.000
_cell.angle_alpha   90.00
_cell.angle_beta   90.00
_cell.angle_gamma   90.00
#
_symmetry.space_group_name_H-M   'P 1'
#
loop_
_entity.id
_entity.type
_entity.pdbx_description
1 polymer ?
#
loop_
_entity_poly.entity_id
_entity_poly.type
_entity_poly.pdbx_seq_one_letter_code
_entity_poly.pdbx_strand_id
1 'polypeptide(L)' 'MFAESTFLNLLRMRRLTDLRVAAPTPALNRLLDITGADQALALHATVANASA' A
#
# COMPACT_ATOMS: atom_id res chain seq x y z
N MET A 1 5.42 16.59 0.03
CA MET A 1 5.65 16.30 1.47
C MET A 1 4.47 15.60 2.18
N PHE A 2 3.30 15.38 1.55
CA PHE A 2 2.18 14.62 2.16
C PHE A 2 2.29 13.09 2.06
N ALA A 3 3.09 12.59 1.12
CA ALA A 3 3.29 11.17 0.92
C ALA A 3 3.99 10.50 2.11
N GLU A 4 4.90 11.22 2.78
CA GLU A 4 5.75 10.64 3.82
C GLU A 4 4.99 10.33 5.12
N SER A 5 4.10 11.22 5.56
CA SER A 5 3.24 10.99 6.73
C SER A 5 2.18 9.91 6.48
N THR A 6 1.59 9.91 5.27
CA THR A 6 0.63 8.88 4.84
C THR A 6 1.33 7.52 4.74
N PHE A 7 2.54 7.48 4.18
CA PHE A 7 3.36 6.29 4.08
C PHE A 7 3.76 5.74 5.45
N LEU A 8 4.24 6.58 6.37
CA LEU A 8 4.56 6.15 7.74
C LEU A 8 3.33 5.61 8.47
N ASN A 9 2.15 6.20 8.26
CA ASN A 9 0.91 5.72 8.85
C ASN A 9 0.50 4.35 8.27
N LEU A 10 0.60 4.16 6.96
CA LEU A 10 0.36 2.87 6.31
C LEU A 10 1.36 1.80 6.75
N LEU A 11 2.64 2.15 6.87
CA LEU A 11 3.69 1.25 7.35
C LEU A 11 3.46 0.84 8.81
N ARG A 12 3.02 1.78 9.64
CA ARG A 12 2.65 1.50 11.04
C ARG A 12 1.44 0.58 11.12
N MET A 13 0.42 0.77 10.28
CA MET A 13 -0.74 -0.13 10.21
C MET A 13 -0.33 -1.54 9.75
N ARG A 14 0.55 -1.67 8.74
CA ARG A 14 1.08 -2.98 8.32
C ARG A 14 1.85 -3.71 9.42
N ARG A 15 2.53 -3.00 10.32
CA ARG A 15 3.20 -3.64 11.47
C ARG A 15 2.22 -4.18 12.51
N LEU A 16 1.00 -3.64 12.54
CA LEU A 16 -0.04 -4.03 13.49
C LEU A 16 -0.98 -5.09 12.91
N THR A 17 -1.13 -5.14 11.58
CA THR A 17 -2.03 -6.07 10.88
C THR A 17 -1.44 -6.49 9.53
N ASP A 18 -1.81 -7.66 8.99
CA ASP A 18 -1.43 -8.04 7.62
C ASP A 18 -2.17 -7.16 6.60
N LEU A 19 -1.62 -5.97 6.33
CA LEU A 19 -2.24 -4.94 5.51
C LEU A 19 -1.97 -5.26 4.02
N ARG A 20 -3.04 -5.67 3.33
CA ARG A 20 -3.04 -5.97 1.90
C ARG A 20 -3.86 -4.92 1.16
N VAL A 21 -3.32 -4.37 0.08
CA VAL A 21 -3.95 -3.31 -0.70
C VAL A 21 -4.42 -3.90 -2.02
N ALA A 22 -5.74 -3.91 -2.23
CA ALA A 22 -6.35 -4.44 -3.44
C ALA A 22 -6.76 -3.33 -4.41
N ALA A 23 -6.48 -3.54 -5.70
CA ALA A 23 -6.86 -2.64 -6.80
C ALA A 23 -6.54 -1.15 -6.52
N PRO A 24 -5.27 -0.80 -6.23
CA PRO A 24 -4.91 0.60 -6.03
C PRO A 24 -5.17 1.41 -7.30
N THR A 25 -5.76 2.60 -7.15
CA THR A 25 -5.97 3.51 -8.28
C THR A 25 -4.61 3.90 -8.89
N PRO A 26 -4.53 4.22 -10.20
CA PRO A 26 -3.24 4.49 -10.87
C PRO A 26 -2.41 5.58 -10.20
N ALA A 27 -3.06 6.61 -9.65
CA ALA A 27 -2.40 7.67 -8.88
C ALA A 27 -1.79 7.14 -7.57
N LEU A 28 -2.52 6.27 -6.87
CA LEU A 28 -2.07 5.64 -5.63
C LEU A 28 -0.94 4.65 -5.91
N ASN A 29 -1.04 3.88 -7.00
CA ASN A 29 0.03 2.99 -7.44
C ASN A 29 1.32 3.75 -7.76
N ARG A 30 1.21 4.89 -8.46
CA ARG A 30 2.37 5.76 -8.74
C ARG A 30 2.96 6.37 -7.48
N LEU A 31 2.13 6.77 -6.51
CA LEU A 31 2.62 7.26 -5.22
C LEU A 31 3.32 6.17 -4.43
N LEU A 32 2.81 4.94 -4.46
CA LEU A 32 3.43 3.79 -3.81
C LEU A 32 4.77 3.45 -4.45
N ASP A 33 4.83 3.45 -5.78
CA ASP A 33 6.05 3.20 -6.56
C ASP A 33 7.13 4.28 -6.29
N ILE A 34 6.75 5.57 -6.30
CA ILE A 34 7.67 6.68 -5.98
C ILE A 34 8.19 6.60 -4.54
N THR A 35 7.39 6.05 -3.61
CA THR A 35 7.77 5.93 -2.20
C THR A 35 8.43 4.59 -1.86
N GLY A 36 8.53 3.65 -2.82
CA GLY A 36 8.97 2.27 -2.56
C GLY A 36 8.01 1.48 -1.66
N ALA A 37 6.80 2.00 -1.48
CA ALA A 37 5.77 1.42 -0.63
C ALA A 37 5.09 0.22 -1.28
N ASP A 38 5.21 0.07 -2.59
CA ASP A 38 4.77 -1.10 -3.35
C ASP A 38 5.50 -2.38 -2.90
N GLN A 39 6.77 -2.26 -2.49
CA GLN A 39 7.55 -3.37 -1.91
C GLN A 39 7.24 -3.58 -0.43
N ALA A 40 6.83 -2.51 0.26
CA ALA A 40 6.49 -2.55 1.67
C ALA A 40 5.03 -2.92 1.94
N LEU A 41 4.12 -2.87 0.96
CA LEU A 41 2.71 -3.21 1.09
C LEU A 41 2.37 -4.29 0.05
N ALA A 42 1.68 -5.35 0.46
CA ALA A 42 1.26 -6.37 -0.49
C ALA A 42 0.18 -5.78 -1.41
N LEU A 43 0.58 -5.35 -2.61
CA LEU A 43 -0.33 -4.85 -3.63
C LEU A 43 -0.88 -6.01 -4.45
N HIS A 44 -2.20 -6.12 -4.48
CA HIS A 44 -2.91 -7.12 -5.25
C HIS A 44 -3.77 -6.42 -6.31
N ALA A 45 -3.82 -7.00 -7.52
CA ALA A 45 -4.64 -6.46 -8.61
C ALA A 45 -6.15 -6.46 -8.30
N THR A 46 -6.61 -7.36 -7.43
CA THR A 46 -8.02 -7.54 -7.08
C THR A 46 -8.20 -7.83 -5.60
N VAL A 47 -9.40 -7.55 -5.07
CA VAL A 47 -9.76 -7.84 -3.67
C VAL A 47 -9.71 -9.34 -3.40
N ALA A 48 -10.14 -10.16 -4.36
CA ALA A 48 -10.10 -11.62 -4.26
C ALA A 48 -8.67 -12.15 -4.03
N ASN A 49 -7.68 -11.57 -4.72
CA ASN A 49 -6.27 -11.95 -4.55
C ASN A 49 -5.70 -11.45 -3.22
N ALA A 50 -6.26 -10.39 -2.62
CA ALA A 50 -5.84 -9.89 -1.32
C ALA A 50 -6.46 -10.68 -0.15
N SER A 51 -7.62 -11.31 -0.35
CA SER A 51 -8.30 -12.10 0.69
C SER A 51 -7.88 -13.57 0.76
N ALA A 52 -7.06 -14.04 -0.19
CA ALA A 52 -6.57 -15.43 -0.26
C ALA A 52 -5.39 -15.67 0.69
#